data_AF-A0A9P9KTL3-F1
#
_entry.id   AF-A0A9P9KTL3-F1
#
_cell.length_a   1.000
_cell.length_b   1.000
_cell.length_c   1.000
_cell.angle_alpha   90.00
_cell.angle_beta   90.00
_cell.angle_gamma   90.00
#
_symmetry.space_group_name_H-M   'P 1'
#
loop_
_entity.id
_entity.type
_entity.pdbx_description
1 polymer ?
#
loop_
_entity_poly.entity_id
_entity_poly.type
_entity_poly.pdbx_seq_one_letter_code
_entity_poly.pdbx_strand_id
1 'polypeptide(L)'
;MHQIFPSTFFNFEFLRLLGTAPYLGAETGECLATAARIKDGDPESWYQAWYEQAQKALALADEAKAVGDGPGAAWGYIRASNYFRASEFLLHCTPEDPRILSSAVASADAFDKGWILLDGSVRKVEIPYEGGNTLPGRLYLPAPHHQVSGKIPVVVQTGGFDSTQEELYYYGAAGALPRGYAVFSFDGPGQGLSLRKDKLYLRPDWEHVTSKVLDHVIGELAPVHNLDVDRLAVFGASLGGYLSLRAAADPRVKAVVSCDGPLDLFDITRSRMPPWFINGWLSGWLSDGFFNWVIDRLASVNFQLAWEFGHSKWVYGVKTPADVMRTMQKFSLKDGYLSKIKCPTLITGAADSFYFTPQQNAHPIFDSLSALGLAEKHLWIGKDVEGGDLYSFMPNGRVFKILAAATLNGLEIEITPYQHMVDNKTPEFRAKFPAGKVPAFEGADGLLLPESDAIAQYLAQSGPYSGQLLGRDAATSAKIRQWISFFDGEVYPHMLDLVIWRVGIAPFDQSTETKALARLEFALDVLEKHLDGRKWLVGDELTLADLTGASSLLWAFMHIIDASERKRFPSVVAWYLRTIETEEVKEVFGPPNLIDVKRVHE
;
A
#
# COMPACT_ATOMS: atom_id res chain seq x y z
N MET A 1 -1.76 5.93 4.84
CA MET A 1 -0.92 7.03 4.30
C MET A 1 -1.00 8.29 5.17
N HIS A 2 0.12 8.93 5.49
CA HIS A 2 0.16 10.19 6.25
C HIS A 2 -0.52 11.34 5.47
N GLN A 3 -1.29 12.19 6.15
CA GLN A 3 -2.08 13.26 5.51
C GLN A 3 -1.42 14.63 5.73
N ILE A 4 -0.86 15.19 4.66
CA ILE A 4 -0.30 16.55 4.59
C ILE A 4 -1.36 17.54 4.10
N PHE A 5 -2.18 17.12 3.13
CA PHE A 5 -3.25 17.92 2.54
C PHE A 5 -4.62 17.28 2.82
N PRO A 6 -5.68 18.07 3.06
CA PRO A 6 -7.04 17.54 3.18
C PRO A 6 -7.53 16.82 1.90
N SER A 7 -7.18 17.32 0.71
CA SER A 7 -7.48 16.64 -0.55
C SER A 7 -6.62 15.39 -0.70
N THR A 8 -7.28 14.24 -0.86
CA THR A 8 -6.62 12.96 -1.14
C THR A 8 -5.78 13.02 -2.43
N PHE A 9 -6.20 13.79 -3.43
CA PHE A 9 -5.50 13.94 -4.70
C PHE A 9 -4.20 14.74 -4.56
N PHE A 10 -4.24 15.91 -3.91
CA PHE A 10 -3.02 16.69 -3.62
C PHE A 10 -2.09 15.92 -2.68
N ASN A 11 -2.65 15.25 -1.67
CA ASN A 11 -1.87 14.46 -0.74
C ASN A 11 -1.14 13.31 -1.45
N PHE A 12 -1.83 12.58 -2.32
CA PHE A 12 -1.24 11.50 -3.11
C PHE A 12 -0.06 12.00 -3.96
N GLU A 13 -0.26 13.07 -4.73
CA GLU A 13 0.80 13.61 -5.59
C GLU A 13 1.98 14.17 -4.79
N PHE A 14 1.72 14.74 -3.61
CA PHE A 14 2.78 15.20 -2.71
C PHE A 14 3.60 14.03 -2.18
N LEU A 15 2.93 12.97 -1.71
CA LEU A 15 3.59 11.77 -1.21
C LEU A 15 4.33 11.00 -2.31
N ARG A 16 3.78 10.96 -3.53
CA ARG A 16 4.43 10.40 -4.73
C ARG A 16 5.79 11.06 -4.96
N LEU A 17 5.83 12.39 -4.87
CA LEU A 17 7.08 13.14 -5.01
C LEU A 17 8.02 12.92 -3.82
N LEU A 18 7.52 13.05 -2.58
CA LEU A 18 8.32 12.85 -1.37
C LEU A 18 8.92 11.43 -1.30
N GLY A 19 8.19 10.42 -1.77
CA GLY A 19 8.63 9.02 -1.81
C GLY A 19 9.87 8.77 -2.67
N THR A 20 10.25 9.73 -3.52
CA THR A 20 11.49 9.64 -4.33
C THR A 20 12.74 10.09 -3.56
N ALA A 21 12.60 10.62 -2.33
CA ALA A 21 13.72 11.09 -1.52
C ALA A 21 14.85 10.06 -1.29
N PRO A 22 14.57 8.76 -1.04
CA PRO A 22 15.61 7.74 -0.92
C PRO A 22 16.50 7.58 -2.16
N TYR A 23 16.02 8.07 -3.32
CA TYR A 23 16.70 8.01 -4.61
C TYR A 23 17.04 9.42 -5.14
N LEU A 24 17.22 10.39 -4.22
CA LEU A 24 17.65 11.77 -4.52
C LEU A 24 16.64 12.59 -5.35
N GLY A 25 15.44 12.07 -5.59
CA GLY A 25 14.40 12.77 -6.35
C GLY A 25 13.73 13.89 -5.58
N ALA A 26 13.95 13.97 -4.27
CA ALA A 26 13.40 14.98 -3.39
C ALA A 26 14.25 15.14 -2.12
N GLU A 27 14.21 16.31 -1.51
CA GLU A 27 14.70 16.55 -0.15
C GLU A 27 13.51 16.79 0.79
N THR A 28 13.46 16.09 1.93
CA THR A 28 12.27 16.11 2.81
C THR A 28 12.01 17.51 3.36
N GLY A 29 13.05 18.22 3.78
CA GLY A 29 12.91 19.59 4.27
C GLY A 29 12.37 20.56 3.22
N GLU A 30 12.86 20.43 1.97
CA GLU A 30 12.39 21.25 0.83
C GLU A 30 10.92 20.95 0.48
N CYS A 31 10.52 19.68 0.55
CA CYS A 31 9.13 19.27 0.31
C CYS A 31 8.19 19.85 1.36
N LEU A 32 8.53 19.74 2.65
CA LEU A 32 7.72 20.28 3.74
C LEU A 32 7.62 21.82 3.69
N ALA A 33 8.72 22.50 3.36
CA ALA A 33 8.72 23.96 3.16
C ALA A 33 7.87 24.37 1.93
N THR A 34 7.84 23.53 0.90
CA THR A 34 6.99 23.75 -0.28
C THR A 34 5.52 23.51 0.03
N ALA A 35 5.20 22.44 0.78
CA ALA A 35 3.84 22.14 1.22
C ALA A 35 3.19 23.31 1.97
N ALA A 36 3.95 24.00 2.83
CA ALA A 36 3.46 25.15 3.59
C ALA A 36 3.01 26.35 2.72
N ARG A 37 3.38 26.38 1.43
CA ARG A 37 3.00 27.43 0.47
C ARG A 37 1.89 27.01 -0.48
N ILE A 38 1.52 25.72 -0.47
CA ILE A 38 0.47 25.17 -1.32
C ILE A 38 -0.85 25.30 -0.59
N LYS A 39 -1.84 25.88 -1.28
CA LYS A 39 -3.22 25.89 -0.83
C LYS A 39 -3.91 24.64 -1.37
N ASP A 40 -4.52 23.87 -0.48
CA ASP A 40 -5.24 22.66 -0.85
C ASP A 40 -6.34 22.94 -1.90
N GLY A 41 -6.38 22.11 -2.95
CA GLY A 41 -7.32 22.26 -4.07
C GLY A 41 -7.02 23.42 -5.04
N ASP A 42 -5.90 24.13 -4.89
CA ASP A 42 -5.51 25.24 -5.75
C ASP A 42 -4.29 24.87 -6.65
N PRO A 43 -4.53 24.54 -7.94
CA PRO A 43 -3.47 24.11 -8.86
C PRO A 43 -2.46 25.22 -9.18
N GLU A 44 -2.84 26.50 -9.06
CA GLU A 44 -1.92 27.60 -9.31
C GLU A 44 -0.91 27.73 -8.17
N SER A 45 -1.38 27.63 -6.92
CA SER A 45 -0.50 27.61 -5.75
C SER A 45 0.47 26.43 -5.77
N TRP A 46 0.01 25.27 -6.26
CA TRP A 46 0.84 24.08 -6.47
C TRP A 46 1.95 24.34 -7.50
N TYR A 47 1.56 24.85 -8.68
CA TYR A 47 2.51 25.16 -9.74
C TYR A 47 3.57 26.14 -9.26
N GLN A 48 3.18 27.29 -8.69
CA GLN A 48 4.11 28.32 -8.24
C GLN A 48 5.05 27.79 -7.15
N ALA A 49 4.52 27.08 -6.16
CA ALA A 49 5.31 26.56 -5.06
C ALA A 49 6.39 25.58 -5.55
N TRP A 50 6.01 24.60 -6.38
CA TRP A 50 6.96 23.61 -6.90
C TRP A 50 7.91 24.20 -7.95
N TYR A 51 7.44 25.08 -8.83
CA TYR A 51 8.29 25.72 -9.83
C TYR A 51 9.37 26.58 -9.19
N GLU A 52 9.01 27.39 -8.19
CA GLU A 52 9.99 28.17 -7.42
C GLU A 52 10.98 27.27 -6.67
N GLN A 53 10.52 26.15 -6.11
CA GLN A 53 11.41 25.20 -5.45
C GLN A 53 12.36 24.53 -6.43
N ALA A 54 11.88 24.18 -7.63
CA ALA A 54 12.70 23.64 -8.71
C ALA A 54 13.80 24.63 -9.14
N GLN A 55 13.47 25.92 -9.29
CA GLN A 55 14.43 26.97 -9.60
C GLN A 55 15.51 27.13 -8.51
N LYS A 56 15.13 27.05 -7.23
CA LYS A 56 16.09 27.08 -6.11
C LYS A 56 17.03 25.88 -6.14
N ALA A 57 16.49 24.68 -6.31
CA ALA A 57 17.29 23.46 -6.42
C ALA A 57 18.25 23.51 -7.63
N LEU A 58 17.78 24.05 -8.77
CA LEU A 58 18.60 24.25 -9.96
C LEU A 58 19.75 25.23 -9.70
N ALA A 59 19.49 26.36 -9.04
CA ALA A 59 20.51 27.34 -8.70
C ALA A 59 21.58 26.75 -7.77
N LEU A 60 21.17 26.00 -6.74
CA LEU A 60 22.09 25.29 -5.85
C LEU A 60 22.96 24.27 -6.61
N ALA A 61 22.38 23.59 -7.60
CA ALA A 61 23.11 22.65 -8.45
C ALA A 61 24.17 23.37 -9.30
N ASP A 62 23.81 24.51 -9.90
CA ASP A 62 24.73 25.33 -10.69
C ASP A 62 25.86 25.93 -9.83
N GLU A 63 25.57 26.34 -8.59
CA GLU A 63 26.57 26.80 -7.62
C GLU A 63 27.56 25.68 -7.23
N ALA A 64 27.06 24.50 -6.87
CA ALA A 64 27.89 23.34 -6.56
C ALA A 64 28.79 22.96 -7.75
N LYS A 65 28.23 22.98 -8.96
CA LYS A 65 29.00 22.73 -10.19
C LYS A 65 30.10 23.77 -10.40
N ALA A 66 29.84 25.04 -10.13
CA ALA A 66 30.80 26.12 -10.33
C ALA A 66 32.04 26.00 -9.42
N VAL A 67 31.89 25.41 -8.23
CA VAL A 67 33.00 25.17 -7.28
C VAL A 67 33.63 23.78 -7.41
N GLY A 68 33.17 22.97 -8.36
CA GLY A 68 33.69 21.62 -8.61
C GLY A 68 33.12 20.53 -7.68
N ASP A 69 32.04 20.81 -6.94
CA ASP A 69 31.31 19.80 -6.17
C ASP A 69 30.37 19.01 -7.09
N GLY A 70 30.91 17.95 -7.69
CA GLY A 70 30.16 17.03 -8.54
C GLY A 70 28.95 16.40 -7.84
N PRO A 71 29.12 15.72 -6.69
CA PRO A 71 27.99 15.13 -5.97
C PRO A 71 26.89 16.15 -5.61
N GLY A 72 27.25 17.32 -5.09
CA GLY A 72 26.28 18.37 -4.76
C GLY A 72 25.49 18.86 -5.99
N ALA A 73 26.18 19.04 -7.12
CA ALA A 73 25.55 19.42 -8.39
C ALA A 73 24.56 18.34 -8.87
N ALA A 74 24.96 17.06 -8.81
CA ALA A 74 24.13 15.92 -9.18
C ALA A 74 22.80 15.92 -8.41
N TRP A 75 22.92 15.98 -7.07
CA TRP A 75 21.78 15.92 -6.17
C TRP A 75 20.84 17.09 -6.40
N GLY A 76 21.38 18.29 -6.67
CA GLY A 76 20.58 19.48 -6.97
C GLY A 76 19.82 19.36 -8.28
N TYR A 77 20.48 18.93 -9.35
CA TYR A 77 19.85 18.78 -10.66
C TYR A 77 18.76 17.70 -10.69
N ILE A 78 18.97 16.55 -10.03
CA ILE A 78 18.00 15.43 -10.00
C ILE A 78 16.72 15.88 -9.27
N ARG A 79 16.81 16.50 -8.10
CA ARG A 79 15.62 17.00 -7.40
C ARG A 79 14.97 18.17 -8.13
N ALA A 80 15.75 19.08 -8.73
CA ALA A 80 15.21 20.15 -9.58
C ALA A 80 14.37 19.61 -10.74
N SER A 81 14.84 18.55 -11.41
CA SER A 81 14.07 17.86 -12.45
C SER A 81 12.71 17.40 -11.93
N ASN A 82 12.70 16.68 -10.81
CA ASN A 82 11.47 16.13 -10.25
C ASN A 82 10.50 17.21 -9.77
N TYR A 83 11.01 18.34 -9.27
CA TYR A 83 10.20 19.50 -8.89
C TYR A 83 9.61 20.24 -10.09
N PHE A 84 10.36 20.38 -11.20
CA PHE A 84 9.79 20.89 -12.45
C PHE A 84 8.68 19.98 -12.97
N ARG A 85 8.90 18.66 -12.98
CA ARG A 85 7.87 17.66 -13.32
C ARG A 85 6.64 17.81 -12.42
N ALA A 86 6.83 17.91 -11.11
CA ALA A 86 5.72 18.05 -10.17
C ALA A 86 4.94 19.35 -10.37
N SER A 87 5.61 20.45 -10.71
CA SER A 87 4.97 21.77 -10.84
C SER A 87 3.84 21.79 -11.87
N GLU A 88 4.05 21.17 -13.04
CA GLU A 88 3.10 21.23 -14.14
C GLU A 88 1.96 20.20 -14.05
N PHE A 89 2.11 19.19 -13.18
CA PHE A 89 1.19 18.06 -13.09
C PHE A 89 -0.28 18.49 -12.99
N LEU A 90 -0.60 19.45 -12.10
CA LEU A 90 -1.97 19.90 -11.88
C LEU A 90 -2.52 20.87 -12.96
N LEU A 91 -1.72 21.22 -13.97
CA LEU A 91 -2.15 22.08 -15.08
C LEU A 91 -2.77 21.30 -16.24
N HIS A 92 -2.74 19.96 -16.24
CA HIS A 92 -3.18 19.11 -17.37
C HIS A 92 -4.67 19.23 -17.73
N CYS A 93 -5.47 19.89 -16.88
CA CYS A 93 -6.83 20.27 -17.23
C CYS A 93 -6.90 21.28 -18.39
N THR A 94 -5.80 21.98 -18.67
CA THR A 94 -5.66 22.99 -19.73
C THR A 94 -4.39 22.70 -20.56
N PRO A 95 -4.41 21.68 -21.45
CA PRO A 95 -3.21 21.19 -22.14
C PRO A 95 -2.55 22.23 -23.06
N GLU A 96 -3.23 23.33 -23.38
CA GLU A 96 -2.68 24.47 -24.12
C GLU A 96 -1.82 25.41 -23.26
N ASP A 97 -1.77 25.22 -21.93
CA ASP A 97 -0.96 26.05 -21.04
C ASP A 97 0.54 25.88 -21.38
N PRO A 98 1.23 26.96 -21.81
CA PRO A 98 2.64 26.88 -22.22
C PRO A 98 3.59 26.47 -21.07
N ARG A 99 3.13 26.58 -19.81
CA ARG A 99 3.89 26.18 -18.62
C ARG A 99 4.10 24.66 -18.56
N ILE A 100 3.20 23.88 -19.14
CA ILE A 100 3.30 22.41 -19.22
C ILE A 100 4.54 22.01 -20.00
N LEU A 101 4.65 22.46 -21.26
CA LEU A 101 5.78 22.11 -22.11
C LEU A 101 7.10 22.70 -21.59
N SER A 102 7.10 23.96 -21.15
CA SER A 102 8.32 24.60 -20.64
C SER A 102 8.85 23.93 -19.37
N SER A 103 7.97 23.53 -18.44
CA SER A 103 8.39 22.83 -17.22
C SER A 103 8.81 21.39 -17.51
N ALA A 104 8.18 20.70 -18.46
CA ALA A 104 8.62 19.37 -18.89
C ALA A 104 10.00 19.40 -19.57
N VAL A 105 10.28 20.39 -20.40
CA VAL A 105 11.61 20.59 -21.00
C VAL A 105 12.64 20.93 -19.92
N ALA A 106 12.31 21.83 -18.98
CA ALA A 106 13.20 22.15 -17.86
C ALA A 106 13.49 20.93 -16.97
N SER A 107 12.48 20.09 -16.73
CA SER A 107 12.63 18.81 -16.03
C SER A 107 13.63 17.89 -16.74
N ALA A 108 13.43 17.67 -18.04
CA ALA A 108 14.32 16.83 -18.84
C ALA A 108 15.75 17.38 -18.87
N ASP A 109 15.92 18.68 -19.11
CA ASP A 109 17.23 19.34 -19.15
C ASP A 109 17.95 19.31 -17.80
N ALA A 110 17.23 19.52 -16.69
CA ALA A 110 17.81 19.40 -15.35
C ALA A 110 18.24 17.96 -15.07
N PHE A 111 17.40 16.96 -15.40
CA PHE A 111 17.77 15.56 -15.29
C PHE A 111 19.03 15.27 -16.10
N ASP A 112 19.10 15.86 -17.30
CA ASP A 112 20.21 15.71 -18.22
C ASP A 112 21.54 16.30 -17.73
N LYS A 113 21.47 17.35 -16.90
CA LYS A 113 22.64 17.89 -16.22
C LYS A 113 23.04 17.05 -15.01
N GLY A 114 22.07 16.45 -14.31
CA GLY A 114 22.30 15.68 -13.09
C GLY A 114 22.87 14.27 -13.33
N TRP A 115 22.46 13.59 -14.40
CA TRP A 115 22.81 12.16 -14.57
C TRP A 115 24.29 11.90 -14.83
N ILE A 116 25.05 12.88 -15.31
CA ILE A 116 26.51 12.75 -15.56
C ILE A 116 27.29 12.40 -14.27
N LEU A 117 26.62 12.53 -13.13
CA LEU A 117 27.21 12.45 -11.80
C LEU A 117 26.56 11.34 -10.94
N LEU A 118 25.65 10.56 -11.55
CA LEU A 118 25.30 9.23 -11.04
C LEU A 118 26.46 8.27 -11.36
N ASP A 119 26.64 7.24 -10.54
CA ASP A 119 27.75 6.27 -10.63
C ASP A 119 27.82 5.50 -11.99
N GLY A 120 26.74 5.57 -12.79
CA GLY A 120 26.62 4.95 -14.11
C GLY A 120 26.60 5.96 -15.27
N SER A 121 26.63 5.45 -16.51
CA SER A 121 26.56 6.32 -17.71
C SER A 121 25.18 6.29 -18.33
N VAL A 122 24.62 7.45 -18.69
CA VAL A 122 23.37 7.55 -19.45
C VAL A 122 23.63 7.97 -20.89
N ARG A 123 22.78 7.52 -21.82
CA ARG A 123 22.81 7.92 -23.23
C ARG A 123 21.42 8.33 -23.66
N LYS A 124 21.28 9.53 -24.21
CA LYS A 124 20.07 9.95 -24.91
C LYS A 124 19.95 9.19 -26.23
N VAL A 125 18.75 8.76 -26.55
CA VAL A 125 18.42 7.97 -27.74
C VAL A 125 17.16 8.54 -28.36
N GLU A 126 17.14 8.69 -29.67
CA GLU A 126 15.94 9.03 -30.45
C GLU A 126 15.54 7.80 -31.25
N ILE A 127 14.38 7.22 -30.94
CA ILE A 127 13.90 5.98 -31.56
C ILE A 127 13.05 6.38 -32.77
N PRO A 128 13.39 5.96 -34.00
CA PRO A 128 12.55 6.22 -35.16
C PRO A 128 11.14 5.65 -34.97
N TYR A 129 10.12 6.46 -35.25
CA TYR A 129 8.71 6.11 -35.08
C TYR A 129 7.87 6.54 -36.29
N GLU A 130 6.59 6.16 -36.27
CA GLU A 130 5.68 6.32 -37.40
C GLU A 130 5.48 7.78 -37.81
N GLY A 131 5.24 8.01 -39.10
CA GLY A 131 4.96 9.35 -39.63
C GLY A 131 6.16 10.30 -39.61
N GLY A 132 7.38 9.79 -39.45
CA GLY A 132 8.60 10.60 -39.35
C GLY A 132 8.86 11.18 -37.95
N ASN A 133 8.07 10.77 -36.95
CA ASN A 133 8.29 11.14 -35.56
C ASN A 133 9.43 10.31 -34.94
N THR A 134 9.91 10.75 -33.78
CA THR A 134 10.82 9.97 -32.93
C THR A 134 10.24 9.84 -31.52
N LEU A 135 10.66 8.80 -30.80
CA LEU A 135 10.39 8.67 -29.37
C LEU A 135 11.69 8.96 -28.60
N PRO A 136 11.69 9.89 -27.64
CA PRO A 136 12.86 10.15 -26.82
C PRO A 136 13.03 9.02 -25.81
N GLY A 137 14.27 8.58 -25.63
CA GLY A 137 14.65 7.56 -24.66
C GLY A 137 16.00 7.79 -24.02
N ARG A 138 16.26 7.06 -22.93
CA ARG A 138 17.51 7.07 -22.18
C ARG A 138 17.94 5.65 -21.86
N LEU A 139 19.18 5.32 -22.23
CA LEU A 139 19.86 4.10 -21.82
C LEU A 139 20.74 4.39 -20.61
N TYR A 140 20.41 3.82 -19.45
CA TYR A 140 21.21 3.82 -18.25
C TYR A 140 22.07 2.55 -18.19
N LEU A 141 23.38 2.71 -18.03
CA LEU A 141 24.31 1.60 -17.83
C LEU A 141 24.76 1.55 -16.37
N PRO A 142 24.84 0.36 -15.77
CA PRO A 142 25.32 0.21 -14.40
C PRO A 142 26.78 0.65 -14.28
N ALA A 143 27.14 1.16 -13.10
CA ALA A 143 28.52 1.54 -12.77
C ALA A 143 29.49 0.36 -13.02
N PRO A 144 30.76 0.61 -13.38
CA PRO A 144 31.71 -0.47 -13.66
C PRO A 144 31.83 -1.55 -12.57
N HIS A 145 31.67 -1.18 -11.30
CA HIS A 145 31.72 -2.12 -10.17
C HIS A 145 30.39 -2.84 -9.89
N HIS A 146 29.29 -2.39 -10.48
CA HIS A 146 28.00 -3.09 -10.48
C HIS A 146 27.80 -3.95 -11.74
N GLN A 147 28.67 -3.82 -12.75
CA GLN A 147 28.56 -4.60 -13.99
C GLN A 147 28.80 -6.08 -13.74
N VAL A 148 27.92 -6.91 -14.30
CA VAL A 148 28.09 -8.36 -14.30
C VAL A 148 29.22 -8.77 -15.24
N SER A 149 29.84 -9.93 -14.98
CA SER A 149 30.77 -10.53 -15.93
C SER A 149 30.04 -10.95 -17.21
N GLY A 150 30.47 -10.46 -18.37
CA GLY A 150 29.89 -10.79 -19.67
C GLY A 150 28.95 -9.70 -20.20
N LYS A 151 27.87 -10.11 -20.89
CA LYS A 151 26.86 -9.17 -21.42
C LYS A 151 25.96 -8.64 -20.30
N ILE A 152 25.51 -7.40 -20.44
CA ILE A 152 24.74 -6.69 -19.41
C ILE A 152 23.24 -6.96 -19.61
N PRO A 153 22.51 -7.58 -18.65
CA PRO A 153 21.07 -7.77 -18.78
C PRO A 153 20.35 -6.42 -18.84
N VAL A 154 19.22 -6.36 -19.54
CA VAL A 154 18.52 -5.09 -19.83
C VAL A 154 17.06 -5.12 -19.41
N VAL A 155 16.61 -4.03 -18.81
CA VAL A 155 15.18 -3.77 -18.51
C VAL A 155 14.70 -2.64 -19.40
N VAL A 156 13.70 -2.88 -20.24
CA VAL A 156 13.01 -1.84 -21.00
C VAL A 156 11.82 -1.35 -20.18
N GLN A 157 11.79 -0.06 -19.85
CA GLN A 157 10.83 0.54 -18.96
C GLN A 157 9.87 1.48 -19.70
N THR A 158 8.57 1.33 -19.44
CA THR A 158 7.51 2.18 -20.00
C THR A 158 6.77 2.94 -18.90
N GLY A 159 6.34 4.16 -19.23
CA GLY A 159 5.56 5.01 -18.33
C GLY A 159 4.10 4.59 -18.17
N GLY A 160 3.41 5.27 -17.26
CA GLY A 160 1.96 5.16 -17.06
C GLY A 160 1.15 6.20 -17.84
N PHE A 161 0.05 6.65 -17.24
CA PHE A 161 -0.91 7.57 -17.85
C PHE A 161 -0.46 9.04 -17.82
N ASP A 162 0.32 9.40 -16.81
CA ASP A 162 0.79 10.77 -16.53
C ASP A 162 2.31 10.84 -16.26
N SER A 163 3.00 9.70 -16.30
CA SER A 163 4.44 9.62 -16.04
C SER A 163 5.31 10.21 -17.16
N THR A 164 6.54 10.54 -16.80
CA THR A 164 7.62 10.89 -17.74
C THR A 164 8.82 9.96 -17.53
N GLN A 165 9.67 9.81 -18.53
CA GLN A 165 10.86 8.96 -18.39
C GLN A 165 11.81 9.39 -17.23
N GLU A 166 11.86 10.68 -16.88
CA GLU A 166 12.68 11.16 -15.75
C GLU A 166 12.14 10.64 -14.43
N GLU A 167 10.83 10.52 -14.29
CA GLU A 167 10.20 9.92 -13.12
C GLU A 167 10.47 8.41 -13.04
N LEU A 168 10.48 7.74 -14.19
CA LEU A 168 10.73 6.30 -14.29
C LEU A 168 12.09 5.89 -13.72
N TYR A 169 13.05 6.81 -13.63
CA TYR A 169 14.30 6.59 -12.92
C TYR A 169 14.06 6.10 -11.49
N TYR A 170 13.18 6.76 -10.72
CA TYR A 170 12.96 6.44 -9.30
C TYR A 170 12.26 5.09 -9.09
N TYR A 171 11.38 4.70 -10.01
CA TYR A 171 10.57 3.48 -9.90
C TYR A 171 11.26 2.21 -10.43
N GLY A 172 12.24 2.36 -11.33
CA GLY A 172 12.91 1.22 -11.95
C GLY A 172 14.43 1.36 -11.95
N ALA A 173 14.95 2.39 -12.61
CA ALA A 173 16.39 2.50 -12.85
C ALA A 173 17.23 2.58 -11.57
N ALA A 174 16.80 3.36 -10.58
CA ALA A 174 17.49 3.51 -9.30
C ALA A 174 17.65 2.18 -8.55
N GLY A 175 16.68 1.26 -8.69
CA GLY A 175 16.75 -0.08 -8.12
C GLY A 175 17.53 -1.08 -8.98
N ALA A 176 17.42 -0.98 -10.30
CA ALA A 176 18.00 -1.95 -11.23
C ALA A 176 19.52 -1.76 -11.44
N LEU A 177 20.00 -0.50 -11.50
CA LEU A 177 21.40 -0.20 -11.78
C LEU A 177 22.38 -0.77 -10.75
N PRO A 178 22.15 -0.66 -9.42
CA PRO A 178 23.03 -1.27 -8.41
C PRO A 178 23.05 -2.81 -8.45
N ARG A 179 22.06 -3.42 -9.12
CA ARG A 179 21.95 -4.88 -9.31
C ARG A 179 22.57 -5.36 -10.62
N GLY A 180 23.22 -4.46 -11.37
CA GLY A 180 23.95 -4.79 -12.60
C GLY A 180 23.09 -4.88 -13.86
N TYR A 181 21.87 -4.33 -13.84
CA TYR A 181 21.01 -4.24 -15.02
C TYR A 181 21.22 -2.90 -15.74
N ALA A 182 21.31 -2.94 -17.07
CA ALA A 182 21.06 -1.78 -17.90
C ALA A 182 19.55 -1.50 -17.93
N VAL A 183 19.18 -0.23 -18.08
CA VAL A 183 17.77 0.18 -18.15
C VAL A 183 17.57 1.07 -19.34
N PHE A 184 16.55 0.81 -20.14
CA PHE A 184 16.15 1.66 -21.26
C PHE A 184 14.75 2.22 -20.99
N SER A 185 14.63 3.50 -20.63
CA SER A 185 13.35 4.19 -20.50
C SER A 185 13.03 4.99 -21.75
N PHE A 186 11.76 5.16 -22.08
CA PHE A 186 11.33 6.00 -23.20
C PHE A 186 9.96 6.62 -22.93
N ASP A 187 9.67 7.74 -23.57
CA ASP A 187 8.32 8.30 -23.63
C ASP A 187 7.64 7.82 -24.92
N GLY A 188 6.65 6.94 -24.81
CA GLY A 188 5.85 6.52 -25.96
C GLY A 188 4.72 7.52 -26.31
N PRO A 189 3.89 7.21 -27.33
CA PRO A 189 2.69 7.98 -27.60
C PRO A 189 1.82 8.13 -26.34
N GLY A 190 1.37 9.35 -26.04
CA GLY A 190 0.58 9.68 -24.85
C GLY A 190 1.40 9.98 -23.59
N GLN A 191 2.74 9.96 -23.66
CA GLN A 191 3.62 10.08 -22.50
C GLN A 191 4.65 11.20 -22.67
N GLY A 192 5.09 11.76 -21.54
CA GLY A 192 6.19 12.72 -21.43
C GLY A 192 6.27 13.75 -22.56
N LEU A 193 7.44 13.84 -23.21
CA LEU A 193 7.68 14.79 -24.30
C LEU A 193 7.00 14.40 -25.62
N SER A 194 6.82 13.10 -25.88
CA SER A 194 6.11 12.61 -27.08
C SER A 194 4.67 13.16 -27.17
N LEU A 195 3.98 13.28 -26.03
CA LEU A 195 2.67 13.94 -25.96
C LEU A 195 2.79 15.48 -25.99
N ARG A 196 3.63 16.04 -25.12
CA ARG A 196 3.72 17.50 -24.89
C ARG A 196 4.24 18.28 -26.08
N LYS A 197 5.20 17.71 -26.82
CA LYS A 197 5.88 18.36 -27.94
C LYS A 197 5.32 17.88 -29.28
N ASP A 198 5.25 16.56 -29.45
CA ASP A 198 5.00 15.95 -30.77
C ASP A 198 3.55 15.51 -30.96
N LYS A 199 2.71 15.67 -29.92
CA LYS A 199 1.26 15.39 -29.93
C LYS A 199 0.95 13.95 -30.35
N LEU A 200 1.82 13.01 -29.98
CA LEU A 200 1.56 11.59 -30.12
C LEU A 200 0.61 11.17 -29.00
N TYR A 201 -0.52 10.56 -29.36
CA TYR A 201 -1.58 10.18 -28.42
C TYR A 201 -1.49 8.70 -28.03
N LEU A 202 -1.95 8.37 -26.82
CA LEU A 202 -1.88 7.02 -26.27
C LEU A 202 -2.71 6.03 -27.08
N ARG A 203 -2.17 4.83 -27.29
CA ARG A 203 -2.82 3.75 -28.03
C ARG A 203 -2.90 2.45 -27.20
N PRO A 204 -3.98 1.67 -27.33
CA PRO A 204 -4.18 0.43 -26.55
C PRO A 204 -3.32 -0.75 -27.06
N ASP A 205 -2.87 -0.71 -28.30
CA ASP A 205 -1.99 -1.70 -28.93
C ASP A 205 -0.50 -1.44 -28.70
N TRP A 206 -0.12 -1.40 -27.43
CA TRP A 206 1.22 -1.07 -26.98
C TRP A 206 2.31 -2.07 -27.43
N GLU A 207 1.96 -3.29 -27.78
CA GLU A 207 2.87 -4.25 -28.42
C GLU A 207 3.48 -3.68 -29.72
N HIS A 208 2.76 -2.79 -30.40
CA HIS A 208 3.25 -2.10 -31.59
C HIS A 208 4.33 -1.06 -31.27
N VAL A 209 4.13 -0.29 -30.20
CA VAL A 209 5.14 0.67 -29.71
C VAL A 209 6.37 -0.09 -29.22
N THR A 210 6.15 -1.10 -28.40
CA THR A 210 7.19 -1.96 -27.84
C THR A 210 8.03 -2.59 -28.94
N SER A 211 7.40 -3.13 -29.98
CA SER A 211 8.13 -3.78 -31.08
C SER A 211 9.14 -2.84 -31.74
N LYS A 212 8.78 -1.56 -31.97
CA LYS A 212 9.69 -0.53 -32.50
C LYS A 212 10.83 -0.18 -31.54
N VAL A 213 10.51 -0.10 -30.25
CA VAL A 213 11.53 0.13 -29.21
C VAL A 213 12.52 -1.04 -29.15
N LEU A 214 12.02 -2.28 -29.18
CA LEU A 214 12.86 -3.49 -29.17
C LEU A 214 13.71 -3.62 -30.43
N ASP A 215 13.18 -3.26 -31.61
CA ASP A 215 13.97 -3.22 -32.85
C ASP A 215 15.21 -2.33 -32.66
N HIS A 216 15.04 -1.16 -32.06
CA HIS A 216 16.14 -0.22 -31.81
C HIS A 216 17.08 -0.69 -30.70
N VAL A 217 16.55 -1.14 -29.56
CA VAL A 217 17.37 -1.63 -28.44
C VAL A 217 18.22 -2.83 -28.86
N ILE A 218 17.64 -3.79 -29.58
CA ILE A 218 18.32 -5.03 -29.99
C ILE A 218 19.23 -4.79 -31.20
N GLY A 219 18.77 -4.02 -32.19
CA GLY A 219 19.49 -3.81 -33.44
C GLY A 219 20.66 -2.82 -33.31
N GLU A 220 20.47 -1.73 -32.55
CA GLU A 220 21.40 -0.61 -32.51
C GLU A 220 22.14 -0.52 -31.17
N LEU A 221 21.41 -0.59 -30.04
CA LEU A 221 22.03 -0.35 -28.73
C LEU A 221 22.79 -1.57 -28.20
N ALA A 222 22.23 -2.77 -28.36
CA ALA A 222 22.81 -3.99 -27.79
C ALA A 222 24.22 -4.31 -28.31
N PRO A 223 24.52 -4.20 -29.62
CA PRO A 223 25.87 -4.44 -30.13
C PRO A 223 26.89 -3.41 -29.63
N VAL A 224 26.47 -2.15 -29.45
CA VAL A 224 27.36 -1.04 -29.05
C VAL A 224 27.67 -1.06 -27.56
N HIS A 225 26.69 -1.44 -26.74
CA HIS A 225 26.78 -1.38 -25.28
C HIS A 225 26.92 -2.75 -24.61
N ASN A 226 27.17 -3.81 -25.39
CA ASN A 226 27.33 -5.18 -24.90
C ASN A 226 26.13 -5.66 -24.07
N LEU A 227 24.91 -5.32 -24.51
CA LEU A 227 23.67 -5.70 -23.82
C LEU A 227 23.31 -7.18 -24.10
N ASP A 228 22.73 -7.82 -23.10
CA ASP A 228 22.26 -9.20 -23.15
C ASP A 228 20.77 -9.25 -23.52
N VAL A 229 20.50 -9.46 -24.81
CA VAL A 229 19.14 -9.57 -25.33
C VAL A 229 18.45 -10.89 -24.96
N ASP A 230 19.20 -11.90 -24.51
CA ASP A 230 18.65 -13.15 -23.97
C ASP A 230 18.22 -12.99 -22.50
N ARG A 231 18.57 -11.86 -21.87
CA ARG A 231 18.12 -11.43 -20.54
C ARG A 231 17.48 -10.04 -20.61
N LEU A 232 16.50 -9.89 -21.51
CA LEU A 232 15.70 -8.69 -21.69
C LEU A 232 14.37 -8.79 -20.94
N ALA A 233 14.15 -7.92 -19.97
CA ALA A 233 12.88 -7.79 -19.26
C ALA A 233 12.13 -6.51 -19.67
N VAL A 234 10.81 -6.48 -19.49
CA VAL A 234 10.01 -5.25 -19.58
C VAL A 234 9.38 -4.92 -18.23
N PHE A 235 9.34 -3.64 -17.89
CA PHE A 235 8.76 -3.14 -16.65
C PHE A 235 7.85 -1.95 -16.95
N GLY A 236 6.73 -1.84 -16.25
CA GLY A 236 5.90 -0.65 -16.30
C GLY A 236 5.07 -0.48 -15.04
N ALA A 237 4.82 0.79 -14.70
CA ALA A 237 4.13 1.17 -13.48
C ALA A 237 2.77 1.87 -13.74
N SER A 238 1.79 1.67 -12.86
CA SER A 238 0.40 2.11 -13.05
C SER A 238 -0.15 1.62 -14.40
N LEU A 239 -0.71 2.48 -15.26
CA LEU A 239 -1.09 2.10 -16.63
C LEU A 239 0.07 1.46 -17.41
N GLY A 240 1.32 1.77 -17.07
CA GLY A 240 2.51 1.13 -17.61
C GLY A 240 2.57 -0.36 -17.34
N GLY A 241 1.95 -0.86 -16.27
CA GLY A 241 1.81 -2.29 -16.00
C GLY A 241 0.87 -3.00 -16.98
N TYR A 242 -0.20 -2.32 -17.43
CA TYR A 242 -1.02 -2.80 -18.56
C TYR A 242 -0.18 -2.83 -19.83
N LEU A 243 0.55 -1.74 -20.11
CA LEU A 243 1.38 -1.59 -21.30
C LEU A 243 2.53 -2.60 -21.33
N SER A 244 3.15 -2.93 -20.19
CA SER A 244 4.22 -3.94 -20.09
C SER A 244 3.68 -5.36 -20.29
N LEU A 245 2.46 -5.66 -19.85
CA LEU A 245 1.83 -6.95 -20.15
C LEU A 245 1.47 -7.08 -21.64
N ARG A 246 1.06 -5.99 -22.29
CA ARG A 246 0.93 -5.93 -23.77
C ARG A 246 2.28 -6.15 -24.44
N ALA A 247 3.31 -5.47 -23.97
CA ALA A 247 4.69 -5.62 -24.45
C ALA A 247 5.20 -7.08 -24.37
N ALA A 248 4.89 -7.78 -23.27
CA ALA A 248 5.34 -9.14 -23.00
C ALA A 248 4.77 -10.23 -23.92
N ALA A 249 3.82 -9.89 -24.80
CA ALA A 249 3.38 -10.78 -25.88
C ALA A 249 4.44 -10.92 -26.99
N ASP A 250 5.42 -10.01 -27.06
CA ASP A 250 6.55 -10.11 -27.98
C ASP A 250 7.55 -11.19 -27.50
N PRO A 251 7.88 -12.21 -28.32
CA PRO A 251 8.73 -13.34 -27.91
C PRO A 251 10.19 -12.96 -27.60
N ARG A 252 10.60 -11.73 -27.94
CA ARG A 252 11.91 -11.20 -27.57
C ARG A 252 11.98 -10.84 -26.09
N VAL A 253 10.85 -10.57 -25.44
CA VAL A 253 10.76 -10.31 -24.00
C VAL A 253 10.93 -11.61 -23.21
N LYS A 254 11.83 -11.61 -22.24
CA LYS A 254 12.23 -12.78 -21.44
C LYS A 254 11.72 -12.75 -20.01
N ALA A 255 11.24 -11.61 -19.53
CA ALA A 255 10.48 -11.47 -18.29
C ALA A 255 9.65 -10.19 -18.30
N VAL A 256 8.58 -10.12 -17.50
CA VAL A 256 7.76 -8.91 -17.35
C VAL A 256 7.42 -8.63 -15.89
N VAL A 257 7.43 -7.34 -15.54
CA VAL A 257 6.94 -6.83 -14.25
C VAL A 257 5.83 -5.79 -14.51
N SER A 258 4.68 -5.98 -13.85
CA SER A 258 3.53 -5.07 -13.88
C SER A 258 3.27 -4.48 -12.49
N CYS A 259 3.31 -3.14 -12.37
CA CYS A 259 3.33 -2.45 -11.06
C CYS A 259 2.55 -1.14 -10.93
N ASP A 260 1.26 -1.12 -10.65
CA ASP A 260 0.24 -2.17 -10.62
C ASP A 260 -0.71 -1.91 -11.79
N GLY A 261 -0.55 -2.68 -12.87
CA GLY A 261 -1.31 -2.47 -14.10
C GLY A 261 -2.80 -2.72 -13.95
N PRO A 262 -3.68 -1.91 -14.55
CA PRO A 262 -5.11 -2.22 -14.60
C PRO A 262 -5.38 -3.38 -15.56
N LEU A 263 -6.27 -4.29 -15.17
CA LEU A 263 -6.82 -5.32 -16.04
C LEU A 263 -7.66 -4.67 -17.15
N ASP A 264 -8.46 -3.69 -16.78
CA ASP A 264 -9.37 -2.96 -17.65
C ASP A 264 -9.50 -1.51 -17.18
N LEU A 265 -9.13 -0.58 -18.05
CA LEU A 265 -9.11 0.84 -17.70
C LEU A 265 -10.51 1.44 -17.58
N PHE A 266 -11.49 0.90 -18.32
CA PHE A 266 -12.86 1.40 -18.27
C PHE A 266 -13.55 1.05 -16.96
N ASP A 267 -13.23 -0.10 -16.38
CA ASP A 267 -13.79 -0.51 -15.08
C ASP A 267 -13.40 0.45 -13.94
N ILE A 268 -12.21 1.05 -13.99
CA ILE A 268 -11.75 2.04 -13.01
C ILE A 268 -12.70 3.25 -12.98
N THR A 269 -13.00 3.81 -14.15
CA THR A 269 -13.86 4.99 -14.25
C THR A 269 -15.33 4.63 -14.01
N ARG A 270 -15.76 3.45 -14.48
CA ARG A 270 -17.12 2.93 -14.31
C ARG A 270 -17.48 2.72 -12.84
N SER A 271 -16.57 2.19 -12.02
CA SER A 271 -16.83 1.88 -10.60
C SER A 271 -17.15 3.12 -9.76
N ARG A 272 -16.71 4.29 -10.23
CA ARG A 272 -16.91 5.60 -9.55
C ARG A 272 -18.17 6.33 -10.02
N MET A 273 -18.92 5.80 -10.99
CA MET A 273 -20.12 6.43 -11.53
C MET A 273 -21.40 5.74 -11.04
N PRO A 274 -22.51 6.49 -10.80
CA PRO A 274 -23.79 5.89 -10.48
C PRO A 274 -24.23 4.86 -11.54
N PRO A 275 -24.62 3.63 -11.16
CA PRO A 275 -24.95 2.57 -12.11
C PRO A 275 -26.01 2.95 -13.14
N TRP A 276 -27.06 3.67 -12.73
CA TRP A 276 -28.12 4.12 -13.63
C TRP A 276 -27.60 5.08 -14.72
N PHE A 277 -26.60 5.90 -14.38
CA PHE A 277 -26.04 6.91 -15.28
C PHE A 277 -25.13 6.25 -16.31
N ILE A 278 -24.17 5.44 -15.87
CA ILE A 278 -23.24 4.77 -16.78
C ILE A 278 -23.96 3.71 -17.63
N ASN A 279 -24.85 2.89 -17.06
CA ASN A 279 -25.61 1.89 -17.83
C ASN A 279 -26.64 2.56 -18.75
N GLY A 280 -27.15 3.72 -18.37
CA GLY A 280 -28.02 4.53 -19.21
C GLY A 280 -27.32 5.04 -20.45
N TRP A 281 -26.09 5.53 -20.29
CA TRP A 281 -25.26 5.94 -21.43
C TRP A 281 -24.83 4.74 -22.29
N LEU A 282 -24.37 3.64 -21.67
CA LEU A 282 -23.97 2.42 -22.39
C LEU A 282 -25.11 1.79 -23.19
N SER A 283 -26.36 1.86 -22.72
CA SER A 283 -27.52 1.35 -23.44
C SER A 283 -28.04 2.28 -24.54
N GLY A 284 -27.49 3.50 -24.64
CA GLY A 284 -27.97 4.55 -25.54
C GLY A 284 -29.24 5.26 -25.06
N TRP A 285 -29.76 4.93 -23.87
CA TRP A 285 -30.87 5.66 -23.25
C TRP A 285 -30.50 7.10 -22.91
N LEU A 286 -29.27 7.34 -22.45
CA LEU A 286 -28.69 8.68 -22.29
C LEU A 286 -27.78 9.01 -23.49
N SER A 287 -27.99 10.17 -24.09
CA SER A 287 -27.17 10.64 -25.21
C SER A 287 -25.78 11.11 -24.76
N ASP A 288 -24.82 11.12 -25.69
CA ASP A 288 -23.49 11.71 -25.45
C ASP A 288 -23.58 13.17 -25.01
N GLY A 289 -24.49 13.95 -25.61
CA GLY A 289 -24.68 15.35 -25.25
C GLY A 289 -25.10 15.51 -23.79
N PHE A 290 -25.99 14.64 -23.30
CA PHE A 290 -26.39 14.64 -21.90
C PHE A 290 -25.25 14.17 -20.99
N PHE A 291 -24.55 13.09 -21.34
CA PHE A 291 -23.41 12.59 -20.59
C PHE A 291 -22.32 13.65 -20.44
N ASN A 292 -21.91 14.27 -21.56
CA ASN A 292 -20.92 15.33 -21.60
C ASN A 292 -21.35 16.53 -20.74
N TRP A 293 -22.60 16.97 -20.86
CA TRP A 293 -23.12 18.07 -20.06
C TRP A 293 -23.05 17.78 -18.56
N VAL A 294 -23.42 16.57 -18.12
CA VAL A 294 -23.34 16.18 -16.71
C VAL A 294 -21.89 16.20 -16.22
N ILE A 295 -20.96 15.58 -16.96
CA ILE A 295 -19.55 15.52 -16.56
C ILE A 295 -18.94 16.93 -16.52
N ASP A 296 -19.18 17.76 -17.54
CA ASP A 296 -18.64 19.13 -17.60
C ASP A 296 -19.20 20.00 -16.46
N ARG A 297 -20.47 19.80 -16.07
CA ARG A 297 -21.06 20.49 -14.91
C ARG A 297 -20.42 20.07 -13.59
N LEU A 298 -20.21 18.78 -13.38
CA LEU A 298 -19.55 18.28 -12.17
C LEU A 298 -18.08 18.72 -12.13
N ALA A 299 -17.37 18.66 -13.26
CA ALA A 299 -15.97 19.10 -13.38
C ALA A 299 -15.81 20.60 -13.05
N SER A 300 -16.81 21.44 -13.34
CA SER A 300 -16.74 22.87 -13.01
C SER A 300 -16.65 23.19 -11.51
N VAL A 301 -17.00 22.24 -10.64
CA VAL A 301 -16.98 22.40 -9.17
C VAL A 301 -16.11 21.34 -8.46
N ASN A 302 -15.58 20.36 -9.20
CA ASN A 302 -14.70 19.32 -8.69
C ASN A 302 -13.41 19.30 -9.51
N PHE A 303 -12.34 19.84 -8.92
CA PHE A 303 -11.04 19.96 -9.58
C PHE A 303 -10.44 18.61 -9.98
N GLN A 304 -10.54 17.57 -9.13
CA GLN A 304 -10.03 16.25 -9.47
C GLN A 304 -10.73 15.70 -10.71
N LEU A 305 -12.05 15.81 -10.80
CA LEU A 305 -12.80 15.37 -11.97
C LEU A 305 -12.43 16.17 -13.23
N ALA A 306 -12.23 17.48 -13.09
CA ALA A 306 -11.77 18.33 -14.19
C ALA A 306 -10.38 17.92 -14.69
N TRP A 307 -9.47 17.59 -13.76
CA TRP A 307 -8.15 17.10 -14.08
C TRP A 307 -8.21 15.72 -14.76
N GLU A 308 -8.93 14.75 -14.19
CA GLU A 308 -9.04 13.39 -14.71
C GLU A 308 -9.57 13.36 -16.16
N PHE A 309 -10.68 14.06 -16.44
CA PHE A 309 -11.23 14.13 -17.79
C PHE A 309 -10.45 15.08 -18.71
N GLY A 310 -9.86 16.15 -18.19
CA GLY A 310 -9.02 17.07 -18.94
C GLY A 310 -7.76 16.39 -19.47
N HIS A 311 -7.02 15.74 -18.56
CA HIS A 311 -5.83 14.95 -18.89
C HIS A 311 -6.18 13.79 -19.83
N SER A 312 -7.29 13.08 -19.59
CA SER A 312 -7.73 12.01 -20.49
C SER A 312 -8.01 12.47 -21.91
N LYS A 313 -8.70 13.60 -22.08
CA LYS A 313 -8.94 14.19 -23.41
C LYS A 313 -7.62 14.47 -24.13
N TRP A 314 -6.64 15.02 -23.42
CA TRP A 314 -5.33 15.34 -23.96
C TRP A 314 -4.54 14.09 -24.34
N VAL A 315 -4.38 13.14 -23.43
CA VAL A 315 -3.62 11.89 -23.63
C VAL A 315 -4.18 11.06 -24.79
N TYR A 316 -5.50 10.99 -24.92
CA TYR A 316 -6.16 10.23 -25.98
C TYR A 316 -6.35 11.02 -27.29
N GLY A 317 -6.12 12.33 -27.30
CA GLY A 317 -6.37 13.19 -28.47
C GLY A 317 -7.85 13.31 -28.83
N VAL A 318 -8.75 13.22 -27.84
CA VAL A 318 -10.20 13.31 -28.02
C VAL A 318 -10.76 14.58 -27.39
N LYS A 319 -12.00 14.95 -27.74
CA LYS A 319 -12.57 16.25 -27.36
C LYS A 319 -13.63 16.18 -26.28
N THR A 320 -14.25 15.02 -26.06
CA THR A 320 -15.43 14.92 -25.18
C THR A 320 -15.25 13.85 -24.10
N PRO A 321 -15.90 14.03 -22.92
CA PRO A 321 -15.97 12.98 -21.90
C PRO A 321 -16.48 11.63 -22.42
N ALA A 322 -17.50 11.61 -23.28
CA ALA A 322 -18.00 10.38 -23.88
C ALA A 322 -16.93 9.66 -24.73
N ASP A 323 -16.13 10.40 -25.50
CA ASP A 323 -15.03 9.82 -26.28
C ASP A 323 -13.89 9.31 -25.41
N VAL A 324 -13.63 9.95 -24.26
CA VAL A 324 -12.72 9.43 -23.23
C VAL A 324 -13.18 8.05 -22.76
N MET A 325 -14.46 7.91 -22.37
CA MET A 325 -15.01 6.64 -21.90
C MET A 325 -14.92 5.54 -22.97
N ARG A 326 -15.25 5.84 -24.23
CA ARG A 326 -15.11 4.89 -25.34
C ARG A 326 -13.66 4.51 -25.63
N THR A 327 -12.73 5.44 -25.41
CA THR A 327 -11.31 5.15 -25.61
C THR A 327 -10.79 4.24 -24.50
N MET A 328 -11.15 4.49 -23.24
CA MET A 328 -10.82 3.62 -22.11
C MET A 328 -11.31 2.19 -22.30
N GLN A 329 -12.48 1.97 -22.92
CA GLN A 329 -13.00 0.62 -23.24
C GLN A 329 -12.06 -0.22 -24.13
N LYS A 330 -11.13 0.42 -24.83
CA LYS A 330 -10.15 -0.27 -25.68
C LYS A 330 -8.92 -0.75 -24.90
N PHE A 331 -8.70 -0.22 -23.69
CA PHE A 331 -7.57 -0.58 -22.82
C PHE A 331 -8.00 -1.71 -21.88
N SER A 332 -8.08 -2.93 -22.41
CA SER A 332 -8.45 -4.13 -21.66
C SER A 332 -7.50 -5.30 -21.96
N LEU A 333 -7.19 -6.07 -20.93
CA LEU A 333 -6.46 -7.35 -21.00
C LEU A 333 -7.42 -8.56 -20.90
N LYS A 334 -8.73 -8.29 -20.84
CA LYS A 334 -9.79 -9.31 -20.88
C LYS A 334 -9.80 -10.06 -22.21
N ASP A 335 -10.73 -11.00 -22.34
CA ASP A 335 -10.97 -11.78 -23.57
C ASP A 335 -9.74 -12.58 -24.03
N GLY A 336 -8.97 -13.07 -23.06
CA GLY A 336 -7.88 -14.04 -23.27
C GLY A 336 -6.56 -13.45 -23.74
N TYR A 337 -6.38 -12.12 -23.74
CA TYR A 337 -5.09 -11.53 -24.17
C TYR A 337 -3.91 -12.06 -23.34
N LEU A 338 -4.07 -12.18 -22.02
CA LEU A 338 -3.03 -12.66 -21.10
C LEU A 338 -2.51 -14.09 -21.43
N SER A 339 -3.28 -14.91 -22.15
CA SER A 339 -2.82 -16.22 -22.63
C SER A 339 -1.65 -16.15 -23.61
N LYS A 340 -1.41 -14.97 -24.22
CA LYS A 340 -0.28 -14.72 -25.13
C LYS A 340 1.05 -14.56 -24.41
N ILE A 341 1.04 -14.25 -23.11
CA ILE A 341 2.27 -14.01 -22.34
C ILE A 341 2.89 -15.36 -21.99
N LYS A 342 4.13 -15.59 -22.46
CA LYS A 342 4.86 -16.86 -22.31
C LYS A 342 6.14 -16.75 -21.49
N CYS A 343 6.48 -15.56 -20.99
CA CYS A 343 7.68 -15.33 -20.21
C CYS A 343 7.36 -15.22 -18.70
N PRO A 344 8.34 -15.47 -17.82
CA PRO A 344 8.20 -15.25 -16.39
C PRO A 344 7.61 -13.87 -16.05
N THR A 345 6.60 -13.86 -15.19
CA THR A 345 5.78 -12.66 -14.94
C THR A 345 5.64 -12.37 -13.44
N LEU A 346 5.97 -11.15 -13.03
CA LEU A 346 5.64 -10.63 -11.70
C LEU A 346 4.49 -9.63 -11.82
N ILE A 347 3.40 -9.91 -11.12
CA ILE A 347 2.28 -9.00 -10.92
C ILE A 347 2.38 -8.42 -9.52
N THR A 348 2.26 -7.10 -9.41
CA THR A 348 2.14 -6.44 -8.11
C THR A 348 0.81 -5.72 -7.99
N GLY A 349 0.33 -5.54 -6.76
CA GLY A 349 -0.84 -4.72 -6.44
C GLY A 349 -0.66 -4.06 -5.08
N ALA A 350 -1.35 -2.96 -4.81
CA ALA A 350 -1.43 -2.38 -3.46
C ALA A 350 -2.73 -2.81 -2.76
N ALA A 351 -2.65 -3.18 -1.48
CA ALA A 351 -3.81 -3.53 -0.67
C ALA A 351 -4.77 -2.34 -0.51
N ASP A 352 -4.19 -1.16 -0.25
CA ASP A 352 -4.89 0.10 -0.02
C ASP A 352 -4.74 1.05 -1.21
N SER A 353 -5.12 0.57 -2.40
CA SER A 353 -5.15 1.41 -3.60
C SER A 353 -6.46 2.19 -3.71
N PHE A 354 -6.36 3.49 -4.02
CA PHE A 354 -7.51 4.35 -4.34
C PHE A 354 -8.22 3.94 -5.66
N TYR A 355 -7.60 3.08 -6.48
CA TYR A 355 -8.11 2.73 -7.82
C TYR A 355 -8.83 1.38 -7.88
N PHE A 356 -8.32 0.36 -7.19
CA PHE A 356 -8.88 -1.00 -7.21
C PHE A 356 -8.41 -1.80 -5.99
N THR A 357 -9.24 -2.73 -5.53
CA THR A 357 -8.73 -3.74 -4.58
C THR A 357 -7.90 -4.78 -5.33
N PRO A 358 -6.95 -5.46 -4.67
CA PRO A 358 -6.23 -6.58 -5.28
C PRO A 358 -7.14 -7.61 -5.93
N GLN A 359 -8.29 -7.93 -5.32
CA GLN A 359 -9.26 -8.93 -5.79
C GLN A 359 -9.96 -8.50 -7.08
N GLN A 360 -10.11 -7.19 -7.30
CA GLN A 360 -10.72 -6.65 -8.51
C GLN A 360 -9.71 -6.54 -9.67
N ASN A 361 -8.41 -6.52 -9.38
CA ASN A 361 -7.38 -6.22 -10.38
C ASN A 361 -6.23 -7.23 -10.43
N ALA A 362 -5.30 -7.20 -9.46
CA ALA A 362 -4.07 -7.97 -9.50
C ALA A 362 -4.29 -9.49 -9.50
N HIS A 363 -5.25 -9.97 -8.70
CA HIS A 363 -5.62 -11.39 -8.66
C HIS A 363 -6.18 -11.90 -10.01
N PRO A 364 -7.20 -11.27 -10.60
CA PRO A 364 -7.67 -11.63 -11.94
C PRO A 364 -6.60 -11.65 -13.02
N ILE A 365 -5.65 -10.70 -13.00
CA ILE A 365 -4.51 -10.69 -13.94
C ILE A 365 -3.65 -11.94 -13.73
N PHE A 366 -3.25 -12.21 -12.49
CA PHE A 366 -2.41 -13.35 -12.14
C PHE A 366 -3.07 -14.69 -12.52
N ASP A 367 -4.36 -14.84 -12.25
CA ASP A 367 -5.12 -16.06 -12.55
C ASP A 367 -5.26 -16.27 -14.06
N SER A 368 -5.43 -15.18 -14.81
CA SER A 368 -5.59 -15.19 -16.27
C SER A 368 -4.31 -15.46 -17.06
N LEU A 369 -3.13 -15.48 -16.41
CA LEU A 369 -1.86 -15.94 -16.99
C LEU A 369 -1.84 -17.47 -17.10
N SER A 370 -2.72 -18.02 -17.94
CA SER A 370 -2.97 -19.45 -18.06
C SER A 370 -1.87 -20.23 -18.79
N ALA A 371 -0.96 -19.52 -19.46
CA ALA A 371 0.14 -20.11 -20.22
C ALA A 371 1.39 -20.39 -19.39
N LEU A 372 1.43 -19.92 -18.14
CA LEU A 372 2.58 -20.00 -17.24
C LEU A 372 2.30 -20.98 -16.11
N GLY A 373 3.29 -21.81 -15.76
CA GLY A 373 3.23 -22.59 -14.53
C GLY A 373 3.33 -21.70 -13.29
N LEU A 374 2.92 -22.21 -12.12
CA LEU A 374 3.00 -21.46 -10.85
C LEU A 374 4.42 -21.02 -10.46
N ALA A 375 5.46 -21.70 -10.96
CA ALA A 375 6.85 -21.33 -10.74
C ALA A 375 7.33 -20.18 -11.66
N GLU A 376 6.55 -19.83 -12.69
CA GLU A 376 6.89 -18.82 -13.70
C GLU A 376 6.05 -17.55 -13.54
N LYS A 377 5.10 -17.53 -12.60
CA LYS A 377 4.33 -16.34 -12.27
C LYS A 377 4.33 -16.07 -10.78
N HIS A 378 4.49 -14.80 -10.42
CA HIS A 378 4.52 -14.35 -9.03
C HIS A 378 3.49 -13.24 -8.83
N LEU A 379 2.80 -13.28 -7.68
CA LEU A 379 1.92 -12.22 -7.22
C LEU A 379 2.51 -11.66 -5.93
N TRP A 380 2.70 -10.34 -5.89
CA TRP A 380 3.08 -9.63 -4.67
C TRP A 380 2.08 -8.51 -4.41
N ILE A 381 1.35 -8.60 -3.31
CA ILE A 381 0.48 -7.51 -2.87
C ILE A 381 1.24 -6.72 -1.81
N GLY A 382 1.56 -5.47 -2.11
CA GLY A 382 2.05 -4.49 -1.16
C GLY A 382 0.93 -4.20 -0.18
N LYS A 383 0.95 -4.89 0.95
CA LYS A 383 0.07 -4.62 2.07
C LYS A 383 0.80 -3.66 3.00
N ASP A 384 0.08 -2.73 3.61
CA ASP A 384 0.61 -2.06 4.78
C ASP A 384 0.98 -3.14 5.83
N VAL A 385 1.85 -2.81 6.79
CA VAL A 385 2.14 -3.69 7.94
C VAL A 385 0.88 -3.92 8.81
N GLU A 386 -0.24 -3.34 8.40
CA GLU A 386 -1.49 -3.14 9.11
C GLU A 386 -2.57 -4.06 8.52
N GLY A 387 -2.54 -5.34 8.90
CA GLY A 387 -3.64 -6.27 8.61
C GLY A 387 -3.23 -7.74 8.72
N GLY A 388 -4.22 -8.61 8.81
CA GLY A 388 -4.00 -10.06 8.78
C GLY A 388 -5.21 -10.89 9.19
N ASP A 389 -5.09 -12.17 8.92
CA ASP A 389 -6.08 -13.20 9.21
C ASP A 389 -5.90 -13.73 10.63
N LEU A 390 -6.94 -13.64 11.45
CA LEU A 390 -6.98 -14.19 12.80
C LEU A 390 -7.85 -15.45 12.84
N TYR A 391 -7.20 -16.60 13.02
CA TYR A 391 -7.87 -17.89 13.17
C TYR A 391 -8.26 -18.12 14.63
N SER A 392 -9.56 -18.16 14.94
CA SER A 392 -10.09 -18.58 16.23
C SER A 392 -11.58 -18.94 16.14
N PHE A 393 -12.10 -19.64 17.16
CA PHE A 393 -13.54 -19.71 17.42
C PHE A 393 -13.99 -18.50 18.25
N MET A 394 -15.30 -18.20 18.23
CA MET A 394 -15.93 -17.16 19.04
C MET A 394 -17.14 -17.72 19.80
N PRO A 395 -17.40 -17.25 21.05
CA PRO A 395 -16.55 -16.33 21.81
C PRO A 395 -15.30 -17.04 22.36
N ASN A 396 -14.14 -16.38 22.27
CA ASN A 396 -12.90 -16.83 22.91
C ASN A 396 -12.27 -15.65 23.64
N GLY A 397 -12.24 -15.68 24.98
CA GLY A 397 -11.74 -14.57 25.79
C GLY A 397 -10.36 -14.07 25.35
N ARG A 398 -9.46 -14.96 24.94
CA ARG A 398 -8.08 -14.62 24.50
C ARG A 398 -8.03 -13.79 23.22
N VAL A 399 -9.07 -13.80 22.40
CA VAL A 399 -9.16 -13.01 21.15
C VAL A 399 -9.49 -11.55 21.45
N PHE A 400 -10.22 -11.26 22.53
CA PHE A 400 -10.69 -9.90 22.80
C PHE A 400 -9.54 -8.92 23.05
N LYS A 401 -8.46 -9.33 23.72
CA LYS A 401 -7.26 -8.48 23.88
C LYS A 401 -6.55 -8.19 22.56
N ILE A 402 -6.56 -9.16 21.63
CA ILE A 402 -5.96 -9.02 20.29
C ILE A 402 -6.74 -7.98 19.50
N LEU A 403 -8.06 -8.16 19.40
CA LEU A 403 -8.93 -7.24 18.67
C LEU A 403 -8.95 -5.85 19.30
N ALA A 404 -9.00 -5.74 20.63
CA ALA A 404 -8.96 -4.42 21.28
C ALA A 404 -7.63 -3.69 21.04
N ALA A 405 -6.50 -4.40 21.07
CA ALA A 405 -5.20 -3.80 20.72
C ALA A 405 -5.15 -3.36 19.25
N ALA A 406 -5.78 -4.13 18.36
CA ALA A 406 -5.90 -3.79 16.94
C ALA A 406 -6.77 -2.54 16.72
N THR A 407 -7.99 -2.53 17.25
CA THR A 407 -8.94 -1.42 17.12
C THR A 407 -8.37 -0.12 17.68
N LEU A 408 -7.73 -0.16 18.86
CA LEU A 408 -7.06 1.02 19.44
C LEU A 408 -5.98 1.57 18.51
N ASN A 409 -5.28 0.70 17.78
CA ASN A 409 -4.25 1.09 16.82
C ASN A 409 -4.78 1.37 15.40
N GLY A 410 -6.10 1.31 15.18
CA GLY A 410 -6.70 1.48 13.86
C GLY A 410 -6.36 0.36 12.87
N LEU A 411 -5.98 -0.81 13.37
CA LEU A 411 -5.62 -1.98 12.55
C LEU A 411 -6.86 -2.82 12.27
N GLU A 412 -7.11 -3.12 11.00
CA GLU A 412 -8.19 -4.03 10.59
C GLU A 412 -7.72 -5.49 10.66
N ILE A 413 -8.38 -6.30 11.50
CA ILE A 413 -8.09 -7.73 11.65
C ILE A 413 -9.33 -8.52 11.26
N GLU A 414 -9.20 -9.35 10.23
CA GLU A 414 -10.28 -10.22 9.78
C GLU A 414 -10.28 -11.50 10.63
N ILE A 415 -11.42 -11.82 11.24
CA ILE A 415 -11.61 -13.14 11.88
C ILE A 415 -11.98 -14.12 10.76
N THR A 416 -10.99 -14.86 10.29
CA THR A 416 -11.18 -15.81 9.18
C THR A 416 -12.16 -16.92 9.58
N PRO A 417 -13.06 -17.35 8.68
CA PRO A 417 -13.93 -18.50 8.91
C PRO A 417 -13.12 -19.73 9.35
N TYR A 418 -13.41 -20.22 10.56
CA TYR A 418 -12.64 -21.27 11.21
C TYR A 418 -13.55 -22.19 12.04
N GLN A 419 -13.39 -23.50 11.88
CA GLN A 419 -14.06 -24.53 12.66
C GLN A 419 -13.07 -25.25 13.59
N HIS A 420 -13.18 -24.97 14.89
CA HIS A 420 -12.34 -25.62 15.90
C HIS A 420 -12.53 -27.14 15.91
N MET A 421 -11.45 -27.88 16.13
CA MET A 421 -11.36 -29.36 16.09
C MET A 421 -11.42 -30.00 14.70
N VAL A 422 -11.65 -29.22 13.65
CA VAL A 422 -11.57 -29.62 12.23
C VAL A 422 -10.35 -28.98 11.58
N ASP A 423 -10.37 -27.65 11.43
CA ASP A 423 -9.36 -26.92 10.65
C ASP A 423 -7.98 -26.97 11.31
N ASN A 424 -7.90 -26.92 12.65
CA ASN A 424 -6.61 -27.01 13.35
C ASN A 424 -5.91 -28.38 13.27
N LYS A 425 -6.56 -29.37 12.69
CA LYS A 425 -6.00 -30.70 12.47
C LYS A 425 -5.55 -30.93 11.03
N THR A 426 -5.88 -30.02 10.10
CA THR A 426 -5.50 -30.17 8.70
C THR A 426 -3.98 -30.02 8.52
N PRO A 427 -3.37 -30.72 7.55
CA PRO A 427 -1.96 -30.54 7.21
C PRO A 427 -1.62 -29.09 6.86
N GLU A 428 -2.52 -28.38 6.17
CA GLU A 428 -2.34 -27.00 5.74
C GLU A 428 -2.23 -26.05 6.93
N PHE A 429 -3.16 -26.17 7.90
CA PHE A 429 -3.11 -25.34 9.10
C PHE A 429 -1.90 -25.69 9.96
N ARG A 430 -1.55 -26.97 10.09
CA ARG A 430 -0.38 -27.41 10.88
C ARG A 430 0.96 -27.07 10.24
N ALA A 431 1.01 -26.91 8.92
CA ALA A 431 2.19 -26.39 8.23
C ALA A 431 2.46 -24.94 8.63
N LYS A 432 1.40 -24.13 8.80
CA LYS A 432 1.52 -22.74 9.27
C LYS A 432 1.70 -22.64 10.79
N PHE A 433 0.92 -23.41 11.55
CA PHE A 433 0.86 -23.38 13.00
C PHE A 433 1.00 -24.80 13.59
N PRO A 434 2.25 -25.29 13.82
CA PRO A 434 2.51 -26.67 14.19
C PRO A 434 1.80 -27.16 15.46
N ALA A 435 1.54 -26.25 16.41
CA ALA A 435 0.83 -26.58 17.65
C ALA A 435 -0.65 -26.91 17.44
N GLY A 436 -1.26 -26.52 16.31
CA GLY A 436 -2.70 -26.69 16.05
C GLY A 436 -3.58 -25.99 17.09
N LYS A 437 -3.07 -24.93 17.71
CA LYS A 437 -3.76 -24.10 18.72
C LYS A 437 -4.22 -22.79 18.10
N VAL A 438 -5.25 -22.21 18.70
CA VAL A 438 -5.77 -20.87 18.38
C VAL A 438 -5.88 -20.04 19.67
N PRO A 439 -5.79 -18.69 19.60
CA PRO A 439 -5.68 -17.88 18.39
C PRO A 439 -4.33 -18.03 17.66
N ALA A 440 -4.37 -17.93 16.34
CA ALA A 440 -3.23 -17.92 15.45
C ALA A 440 -3.41 -16.81 14.42
N PHE A 441 -2.36 -16.06 14.14
CA PHE A 441 -2.39 -14.89 13.26
C PHE A 441 -1.49 -15.13 12.05
N GLU A 442 -2.02 -14.80 10.87
CA GLU A 442 -1.27 -14.68 9.63
C GLU A 442 -1.29 -13.23 9.20
N GLY A 443 -0.16 -12.56 9.42
CA GLY A 443 0.04 -11.18 9.01
C GLY A 443 -0.07 -11.03 7.50
N ALA A 444 -0.51 -9.85 7.09
CA ALA A 444 -0.51 -9.41 5.72
C ALA A 444 0.84 -9.70 5.02
N ASP A 445 1.93 -9.43 5.72
CA ASP A 445 3.33 -9.64 5.33
C ASP A 445 3.80 -11.11 5.32
N GLY A 446 2.90 -12.06 5.64
CA GLY A 446 3.20 -13.49 5.76
C GLY A 446 3.73 -13.89 7.14
N LEU A 447 3.74 -13.00 8.13
CA LEU A 447 4.10 -13.35 9.51
C LEU A 447 3.13 -14.39 10.07
N LEU A 448 3.63 -15.58 10.38
CA LEU A 448 2.86 -16.62 11.07
C LEU A 448 3.14 -16.56 12.57
N LEU A 449 2.18 -16.10 13.35
CA LEU A 449 2.32 -15.86 14.78
C LEU A 449 1.24 -16.58 15.59
N PRO A 450 1.56 -17.69 16.28
CA PRO A 450 0.69 -18.28 17.28
C PRO A 450 0.81 -17.56 18.63
N GLU A 451 -0.09 -17.89 19.56
CA GLU A 451 -0.16 -17.41 20.96
C GLU A 451 -0.75 -16.00 21.13
N SER A 452 -1.82 -15.91 21.93
CA SER A 452 -2.61 -14.69 22.04
C SER A 452 -1.85 -13.45 22.49
N ASP A 453 -0.91 -13.62 23.43
CA ASP A 453 -0.12 -12.50 23.98
C ASP A 453 0.94 -12.03 23.00
N ALA A 454 1.52 -12.95 22.22
CA ALA A 454 2.45 -12.58 21.17
C ALA A 454 1.72 -11.80 20.06
N ILE A 455 0.54 -12.26 19.65
CA ILE A 455 -0.30 -11.57 18.67
C ILE A 455 -0.72 -10.19 19.17
N ALA A 456 -1.28 -10.10 20.38
CA ALA A 456 -1.72 -8.82 20.94
C ALA A 456 -0.56 -7.84 21.14
N GLN A 457 0.62 -8.33 21.54
CA GLN A 457 1.83 -7.53 21.64
C GLN A 457 2.30 -7.02 20.27
N TYR A 458 2.30 -7.88 19.24
CA TYR A 458 2.65 -7.48 17.87
C TYR A 458 1.71 -6.38 17.37
N LEU A 459 0.39 -6.58 17.47
CA LEU A 459 -0.58 -5.56 17.04
C LEU A 459 -0.50 -4.27 17.87
N ALA A 460 -0.19 -4.36 19.16
CA ALA A 460 0.08 -3.18 19.98
C ALA A 460 1.34 -2.43 19.49
N GLN A 461 2.39 -3.14 19.06
CA GLN A 461 3.63 -2.56 18.53
C GLN A 461 3.45 -1.91 17.15
N SER A 462 2.56 -2.47 16.33
CA SER A 462 2.41 -2.10 14.92
C SER A 462 1.65 -0.80 14.68
N GLY A 463 1.07 -0.17 15.70
CA GLY A 463 0.28 1.06 15.53
C GLY A 463 0.71 2.25 16.39
N PRO A 464 0.04 3.40 16.21
CA PRO A 464 0.45 4.68 16.76
C PRO A 464 0.41 4.74 18.30
N TYR A 465 -0.35 3.87 18.95
CA TYR A 465 -0.46 3.80 20.42
C TYR A 465 0.54 2.82 21.06
N SER A 466 1.53 2.31 20.32
CA SER A 466 2.57 1.41 20.83
C SER A 466 3.21 1.90 22.15
N GLY A 467 3.58 3.18 22.22
CA GLY A 467 4.16 3.77 23.43
C GLY A 467 3.20 3.81 24.63
N GLN A 468 1.90 3.96 24.41
CA GLN A 468 0.88 3.89 25.46
C GLN A 468 0.65 2.44 25.90
N LEU A 469 0.40 1.54 24.95
CA LEU A 469 0.01 0.16 25.21
C LEU A 469 1.14 -0.68 25.81
N LEU A 470 2.40 -0.37 25.48
CA LEU A 470 3.57 -1.18 25.84
C LEU A 470 4.58 -0.44 26.72
N GLY A 471 4.31 0.82 27.05
CA GLY A 471 5.20 1.67 27.83
C GLY A 471 6.27 2.34 26.96
N ARG A 472 6.63 3.56 27.35
CA ARG A 472 7.62 4.40 26.66
C ARG A 472 9.06 4.20 27.17
N ASP A 473 9.22 3.41 28.22
CA ASP A 473 10.49 3.13 28.88
C ASP A 473 10.54 1.69 29.42
N ALA A 474 11.76 1.19 29.65
CA ALA A 474 11.99 -0.19 30.05
C ALA A 474 11.29 -0.58 31.36
N ALA A 475 11.17 0.33 32.33
CA ALA A 475 10.54 0.02 33.62
C ALA A 475 9.02 -0.10 33.47
N THR A 476 8.40 0.78 32.69
CA THR A 476 6.97 0.72 32.37
C THR A 476 6.64 -0.53 31.57
N SER A 477 7.41 -0.83 30.52
CA SER A 477 7.23 -2.06 29.72
C SER A 477 7.35 -3.34 30.56
N ALA A 478 8.31 -3.38 31.50
CA ALA A 478 8.47 -4.53 32.40
C ALA A 478 7.27 -4.72 33.34
N LYS A 479 6.69 -3.63 33.87
CA LYS A 479 5.49 -3.69 34.70
C LYS A 479 4.26 -4.16 33.92
N ILE A 480 4.08 -3.67 32.69
CA ILE A 480 3.00 -4.13 31.80
C ILE A 480 3.14 -5.64 31.55
N ARG A 481 4.35 -6.09 31.20
CA ARG A 481 4.61 -7.53 30.97
C ARG A 481 4.39 -8.37 32.23
N GLN A 482 4.77 -7.87 33.41
CA GLN A 482 4.55 -8.55 34.68
C GLN A 482 3.06 -8.76 34.97
N TRP A 483 2.20 -7.78 34.69
CA TRP A 483 0.75 -7.94 34.84
C TRP A 483 0.14 -8.90 33.81
N ILE A 484 0.59 -8.85 32.55
CA ILE A 484 0.20 -9.84 31.53
C ILE A 484 0.53 -11.26 32.02
N SER A 485 1.76 -11.48 32.51
CA SER A 485 2.17 -12.78 33.08
C SER A 485 1.39 -13.16 34.34
N PHE A 486 0.98 -12.19 35.17
CA PHE A 486 0.11 -12.45 36.31
C PHE A 486 -1.26 -12.97 35.85
N PHE A 487 -1.89 -12.35 34.86
CA PHE A 487 -3.18 -12.85 34.35
C PHE A 487 -3.07 -14.24 33.72
N ASP A 488 -2.02 -14.50 32.93
CA ASP A 488 -1.81 -15.80 32.29
C ASP A 488 -1.50 -16.92 33.30
N GLY A 489 -0.84 -16.60 34.41
CA GLY A 489 -0.45 -17.58 35.43
C GLY A 489 -1.47 -17.75 36.56
N GLU A 490 -2.13 -16.68 36.99
CA GLU A 490 -2.89 -16.62 38.24
C GLU A 490 -4.39 -16.42 38.05
N VAL A 491 -4.84 -15.99 36.87
CA VAL A 491 -6.27 -15.73 36.60
C VAL A 491 -6.81 -16.69 35.55
N TYR A 492 -6.27 -16.65 34.33
CA TYR A 492 -6.82 -17.36 33.18
C TYR A 492 -6.99 -18.87 33.39
N PRO A 493 -5.97 -19.65 33.84
CA PRO A 493 -6.11 -21.10 33.97
C PRO A 493 -7.18 -21.48 35.01
N HIS A 494 -7.20 -20.79 36.15
CA HIS A 494 -8.14 -21.05 37.23
C HIS A 494 -9.56 -20.59 36.90
N MET A 495 -9.70 -19.46 36.19
CA MET A 495 -10.97 -19.06 35.60
C MET A 495 -11.48 -20.15 34.65
N LEU A 496 -10.62 -20.66 33.75
CA LEU A 496 -11.02 -21.68 32.78
C LEU A 496 -11.49 -22.96 33.46
N ASP A 497 -10.77 -23.46 34.47
CA ASP A 497 -11.13 -24.65 35.26
C ASP A 497 -12.54 -24.53 35.90
N LEU A 498 -12.91 -23.32 36.33
CA LEU A 498 -14.22 -23.02 36.89
C LEU A 498 -15.32 -22.90 35.80
N VAL A 499 -14.99 -22.42 34.60
CA VAL A 499 -15.99 -22.19 33.55
C VAL A 499 -16.32 -23.45 32.75
N ILE A 500 -15.34 -24.28 32.41
CA ILE A 500 -15.51 -25.37 31.44
C ILE A 500 -16.66 -26.34 31.80
N TRP A 501 -16.83 -26.67 33.08
CA TRP A 501 -17.96 -27.53 33.48
C TRP A 501 -19.29 -26.77 33.54
N ARG A 502 -19.27 -25.47 33.91
CA ARG A 502 -20.47 -24.62 33.96
C ARG A 502 -21.11 -24.44 32.60
N VAL A 503 -20.29 -24.40 31.54
CA VAL A 503 -20.74 -24.33 30.14
C VAL A 503 -20.87 -25.70 29.46
N GLY A 504 -20.71 -26.80 30.21
CA GLY A 504 -20.96 -28.17 29.72
C GLY A 504 -19.86 -28.78 28.85
N ILE A 505 -18.64 -28.21 28.84
CA ILE A 505 -17.49 -28.76 28.09
C ILE A 505 -16.87 -29.94 28.85
N ALA A 506 -16.89 -29.91 30.18
CA ALA A 506 -16.30 -30.94 31.05
C ALA A 506 -17.26 -31.35 32.18
N PRO A 507 -17.10 -32.55 32.78
CA PRO A 507 -17.82 -32.90 34.00
C PRO A 507 -17.33 -32.09 35.20
N PHE A 508 -18.19 -31.94 36.21
CA PHE A 508 -17.83 -31.30 37.48
C PHE A 508 -16.80 -32.14 38.26
N ASP A 509 -15.77 -31.49 38.79
CA ASP A 509 -14.81 -32.08 39.73
C ASP A 509 -14.63 -31.18 40.95
N GLN A 510 -15.00 -31.68 42.13
CA GLN A 510 -15.02 -30.90 43.37
C GLN A 510 -13.63 -30.42 43.80
N SER A 511 -12.58 -31.23 43.58
CA SER A 511 -11.21 -30.87 43.93
C SER A 511 -10.71 -29.71 43.06
N THR A 512 -10.94 -29.78 41.76
CA THR A 512 -10.58 -28.74 40.80
C THR A 512 -11.35 -27.46 41.07
N GLU A 513 -12.67 -27.54 41.26
CA GLU A 513 -13.52 -26.40 41.62
C GLU A 513 -12.99 -25.68 42.86
N THR A 514 -12.76 -26.41 43.96
CA THR A 514 -12.32 -25.82 45.23
C THR A 514 -10.97 -25.13 45.11
N LYS A 515 -10.00 -25.77 44.43
CA LYS A 515 -8.66 -25.20 44.23
C LYS A 515 -8.71 -23.97 43.32
N ALA A 516 -9.43 -24.05 42.21
CA ALA A 516 -9.52 -22.97 41.24
C ALA A 516 -10.25 -21.75 41.82
N LEU A 517 -11.30 -21.95 42.64
CA LEU A 517 -11.96 -20.87 43.36
C LEU A 517 -11.00 -20.15 44.31
N ALA A 518 -10.27 -20.90 45.15
CA ALA A 518 -9.32 -20.30 46.07
C ALA A 518 -8.19 -19.52 45.36
N ARG A 519 -7.73 -20.01 44.19
CA ARG A 519 -6.74 -19.29 43.39
C ARG A 519 -7.30 -18.05 42.70
N LEU A 520 -8.51 -18.12 42.17
CA LEU A 520 -9.18 -16.96 41.57
C LEU A 520 -9.47 -15.89 42.63
N GLU A 521 -9.96 -16.26 43.81
CA GLU A 521 -10.16 -15.33 44.93
C GLU A 521 -8.85 -14.65 45.34
N PHE A 522 -7.76 -15.41 45.48
CA PHE A 522 -6.44 -14.85 45.75
C PHE A 522 -6.03 -13.82 44.68
N ALA A 523 -6.22 -14.13 43.40
CA ALA A 523 -5.87 -13.21 42.34
C ALA A 523 -6.74 -11.94 42.35
N LEU A 524 -8.04 -12.07 42.65
CA LEU A 524 -8.96 -10.93 42.81
C LEU A 524 -8.59 -10.06 44.02
N ASP A 525 -8.18 -10.64 45.14
CA ASP A 525 -7.68 -9.90 46.31
C ASP A 525 -6.42 -9.07 45.98
N VAL A 526 -5.50 -9.66 45.21
CA VAL A 526 -4.29 -8.97 44.73
C VAL A 526 -4.66 -7.79 43.83
N LEU A 527 -5.59 -8.00 42.88
CA LEU A 527 -6.06 -6.94 41.98
C LEU A 527 -6.81 -5.84 42.72
N GLU A 528 -7.71 -6.19 43.65
CA GLU A 528 -8.48 -5.22 44.44
C GLU A 528 -7.57 -4.31 45.24
N LYS A 529 -6.55 -4.87 45.91
CA LYS A 529 -5.56 -4.10 46.64
C LYS A 529 -4.69 -3.22 45.73
N HIS A 530 -4.34 -3.72 44.54
CA HIS A 530 -3.53 -2.94 43.59
C HIS A 530 -4.34 -1.81 42.95
N LEU A 531 -5.62 -2.04 42.64
CA LEU A 531 -6.49 -1.06 41.99
C LEU A 531 -7.05 -0.02 42.96
N ASP A 532 -6.91 -0.21 44.28
CA ASP A 532 -7.24 0.82 45.26
C ASP A 532 -6.46 2.12 44.96
N GLY A 533 -7.22 3.19 44.66
CA GLY A 533 -6.70 4.48 44.25
C GLY A 533 -6.07 4.56 42.85
N ARG A 534 -6.12 3.50 42.03
CA ARG A 534 -5.55 3.48 40.67
C ARG A 534 -6.64 3.37 39.60
N LYS A 535 -6.45 4.11 38.51
CA LYS A 535 -7.34 4.06 37.35
C LYS A 535 -7.07 2.85 36.46
N TRP A 536 -5.78 2.54 36.27
CA TRP A 536 -5.26 1.46 35.41
C TRP A 536 -4.18 0.67 36.14
N LEU A 537 -3.83 -0.50 35.63
CA LEU A 537 -2.83 -1.39 36.25
C LEU A 537 -1.41 -0.79 36.26
N VAL A 538 -1.05 -0.04 35.21
CA VAL A 538 0.27 0.58 35.06
C VAL A 538 0.13 1.99 34.51
N GLY A 539 0.59 2.99 35.29
CA GLY A 539 0.54 4.39 34.88
C GLY A 539 -0.85 5.00 34.93
N ASP A 540 -1.05 6.06 34.14
CA ASP A 540 -2.27 6.89 34.13
C ASP A 540 -3.16 6.68 32.88
N GLU A 541 -2.70 5.84 31.94
CA GLU A 541 -3.38 5.51 30.68
C GLU A 541 -3.66 3.99 30.59
N LEU A 542 -4.62 3.61 29.75
CA LEU A 542 -4.93 2.21 29.46
C LEU A 542 -3.75 1.55 28.74
N THR A 543 -3.35 0.37 29.20
CA THR A 543 -2.23 -0.40 28.64
C THR A 543 -2.65 -1.78 28.16
N LEU A 544 -1.76 -2.52 27.49
CA LEU A 544 -2.00 -3.91 27.11
C LEU A 544 -2.24 -4.81 28.34
N ALA A 545 -1.72 -4.46 29.52
CA ALA A 545 -2.01 -5.18 30.75
C ALA A 545 -3.50 -5.10 31.12
N ASP A 546 -4.13 -3.94 30.92
CA ASP A 546 -5.55 -3.73 31.20
C ASP A 546 -6.41 -4.56 30.22
N LEU A 547 -6.07 -4.52 28.93
CA LEU A 547 -6.75 -5.32 27.90
C LEU A 547 -6.64 -6.83 28.18
N THR A 548 -5.46 -7.32 28.53
CA THR A 548 -5.25 -8.74 28.89
C THR A 548 -6.03 -9.12 30.14
N GLY A 549 -6.10 -8.23 31.12
CA GLY A 549 -6.85 -8.45 32.35
C GLY A 549 -8.35 -8.53 32.12
N ALA A 550 -8.93 -7.58 31.39
CA ALA A 550 -10.34 -7.61 31.01
C ALA A 550 -10.70 -8.84 30.17
N SER A 551 -9.85 -9.19 29.20
CA SER A 551 -9.96 -10.41 28.39
C SER A 551 -9.94 -11.69 29.24
N SER A 552 -9.06 -11.76 30.25
CA SER A 552 -8.94 -12.90 31.16
C SER A 552 -10.12 -13.04 32.13
N LEU A 553 -10.75 -11.94 32.53
CA LEU A 553 -11.89 -11.94 33.45
C LEU A 553 -13.25 -12.00 32.77
N LEU A 554 -13.32 -11.86 31.44
CA LEU A 554 -14.58 -11.82 30.68
C LEU A 554 -15.51 -12.98 31.05
N TRP A 555 -15.03 -14.21 30.97
CA TRP A 555 -15.82 -15.39 31.30
C TRP A 555 -16.06 -15.55 32.81
N ALA A 556 -15.17 -15.01 33.66
CA ALA A 556 -15.41 -14.97 35.09
C ALA A 556 -16.65 -14.10 35.41
N PHE A 557 -16.77 -12.92 34.82
CA PHE A 557 -17.95 -12.07 34.97
C PHE A 557 -19.24 -12.66 34.37
N MET A 558 -19.12 -13.48 33.33
CA MET A 558 -20.25 -14.16 32.68
C MET A 558 -20.70 -15.44 33.39
N HIS A 559 -19.91 -16.04 34.28
CA HIS A 559 -20.22 -17.38 34.82
C HIS A 559 -19.89 -17.60 36.30
N ILE A 560 -19.03 -16.79 36.90
CA ILE A 560 -18.46 -17.04 38.25
C ILE A 560 -18.69 -15.86 39.21
N ILE A 561 -18.35 -14.64 38.80
CA ILE A 561 -18.38 -13.43 39.64
C ILE A 561 -19.80 -12.84 39.62
N ASP A 562 -20.62 -13.34 40.52
CA ASP A 562 -22.03 -12.95 40.67
C ASP A 562 -22.22 -11.62 41.44
N ALA A 563 -23.47 -11.21 41.68
CA ALA A 563 -23.76 -9.94 42.34
C ALA A 563 -23.24 -9.85 43.80
N SER A 564 -23.05 -10.99 44.48
CA SER A 564 -22.46 -11.01 45.82
C SER A 564 -20.95 -10.82 45.75
N GLU A 565 -20.29 -11.54 44.85
CA GLU A 565 -18.84 -11.43 44.64
C GLU A 565 -18.44 -10.04 44.15
N ARG A 566 -19.21 -9.43 43.25
CA ARG A 566 -18.95 -8.05 42.79
C ARG A 566 -18.94 -7.02 43.92
N LYS A 567 -19.67 -7.25 45.01
CA LYS A 567 -19.64 -6.35 46.20
C LYS A 567 -18.36 -6.50 47.02
N ARG A 568 -17.66 -7.64 46.91
CA ARG A 568 -16.38 -7.90 47.59
C ARG A 568 -15.21 -7.21 46.88
N PHE A 569 -15.31 -7.02 45.56
CA PHE A 569 -14.22 -6.50 44.72
C PHE A 569 -14.64 -5.24 43.92
N PRO A 570 -15.05 -4.15 44.60
CA PRO A 570 -15.58 -2.96 43.92
C PRO A 570 -14.55 -2.28 43.00
N SER A 571 -13.26 -2.29 43.35
CA SER A 571 -12.22 -1.66 42.53
C SER A 571 -11.96 -2.47 41.27
N VAL A 572 -11.93 -3.80 41.36
CA VAL A 572 -11.83 -4.70 40.20
C VAL A 572 -13.03 -4.51 39.27
N VAL A 573 -14.25 -4.47 39.81
CA VAL A 573 -15.47 -4.27 39.01
C VAL A 573 -15.43 -2.92 38.28
N ALA A 574 -15.07 -1.84 39.00
CA ALA A 574 -15.00 -0.51 38.41
C ALA A 574 -13.92 -0.40 37.32
N TRP A 575 -12.75 -1.01 37.53
CA TRP A 575 -11.68 -1.06 36.52
C TRP A 575 -12.06 -1.91 35.31
N TYR A 576 -12.67 -3.08 35.51
CA TYR A 576 -13.14 -3.94 34.43
C TYR A 576 -14.15 -3.22 33.54
N LEU A 577 -15.20 -2.64 34.13
CA LEU A 577 -16.23 -1.88 33.41
C LEU A 577 -15.61 -0.71 32.64
N ARG A 578 -14.74 0.07 33.29
CA ARG A 578 -14.03 1.19 32.64
C ARG A 578 -13.21 0.74 31.43
N THR A 579 -12.57 -0.42 31.53
CA THR A 579 -11.74 -0.97 30.44
C THR A 579 -12.62 -1.32 29.25
N ILE A 580 -13.69 -2.09 29.46
CA ILE A 580 -14.57 -2.54 28.36
C ILE A 580 -15.48 -1.44 27.82
N GLU A 581 -15.68 -0.34 28.56
CA GLU A 581 -16.46 0.82 28.13
C GLU A 581 -15.62 1.91 27.45
N THR A 582 -14.29 1.76 27.39
CA THR A 582 -13.43 2.62 26.56
C THR A 582 -13.86 2.51 25.10
N GLU A 583 -14.00 3.63 24.39
CA GLU A 583 -14.73 3.73 23.12
C GLU A 583 -14.31 2.67 22.09
N GLU A 584 -13.02 2.52 21.87
CA GLU A 584 -12.42 1.55 20.93
C GLU A 584 -12.51 0.10 21.43
N VAL A 585 -12.47 -0.11 22.75
CA VAL A 585 -12.55 -1.44 23.37
C VAL A 585 -13.99 -1.96 23.39
N LYS A 586 -14.96 -1.05 23.53
CA LYS A 586 -16.38 -1.34 23.60
C LYS A 586 -16.92 -2.00 22.33
N GLU A 587 -16.36 -1.63 21.17
CA GLU A 587 -16.71 -2.27 19.89
C GLU A 587 -16.40 -3.77 19.88
N VAL A 588 -15.35 -4.18 20.59
CA VAL A 588 -14.90 -5.57 20.69
C VAL A 588 -15.64 -6.33 21.78
N PHE A 589 -15.75 -5.74 22.98
CA PHE A 589 -16.34 -6.41 24.15
C PHE A 589 -17.87 -6.38 24.16
N GLY A 590 -18.50 -5.41 23.49
CA GLY A 590 -19.92 -5.19 23.54
C GLY A 590 -20.41 -4.71 24.91
N PRO A 591 -21.73 -4.77 25.18
CA PRO A 591 -22.28 -4.37 26.48
C PRO A 591 -21.81 -5.32 27.60
N PRO A 592 -21.63 -4.81 28.84
CA PRO A 592 -21.23 -5.65 29.97
C PRO A 592 -22.19 -6.83 30.20
N ASN A 593 -21.64 -8.04 30.22
CA ASN A 593 -22.40 -9.27 30.48
C ASN A 593 -22.04 -9.83 31.86
N LEU A 594 -22.77 -9.38 32.88
CA LEU A 594 -22.53 -9.69 34.29
C LEU A 594 -23.66 -10.59 34.83
N ILE A 595 -23.34 -11.76 35.37
CA ILE A 595 -24.35 -12.64 35.96
C ILE A 595 -24.84 -12.17 37.33
N ASP A 596 -26.11 -12.39 37.67
CA ASP A 596 -26.62 -12.08 39.01
C ASP A 596 -26.33 -13.19 40.03
N VAL A 597 -26.39 -14.45 39.59
CA VAL A 597 -26.17 -15.64 40.42
C VAL A 597 -25.35 -16.66 39.62
N LYS A 598 -24.26 -17.17 40.21
CA LYS A 598 -23.43 -18.18 39.56
C LYS A 598 -24.08 -19.56 39.60
N ARG A 599 -23.83 -20.37 38.57
CA ARG A 599 -24.24 -21.78 38.57
C ARG A 599 -23.44 -22.56 39.62
N VAL A 600 -24.15 -23.32 40.45
CA VAL A 600 -23.59 -24.26 41.43
C VAL A 600 -23.90 -25.70 41.00
N HIS A 601 -23.07 -26.66 41.42
CA HIS A 601 -23.36 -28.08 41.21
C HIS A 601 -24.45 -28.51 42.18
N GLU A 602 -25.48 -29.19 41.66
CA GLU A 602 -26.64 -29.66 42.43
C GLU A 602 -26.38 -30.97 43.18
#